data_AF-A0A959JVB6-F1
#
_entry.id   AF-A0A959JVB6-F1
#
_cell.length_a   1.000
_cell.length_b   1.000
_cell.length_c   1.000
_cell.angle_alpha   90.00
_cell.angle_beta   90.00
_cell.angle_gamma   90.00
#
_symmetry.space_group_name_H-M   'P 1'
#
loop_
_entity.id
_entity.type
_entity.pdbx_description
1 polymer ?
#
loop_
_entity_poly.entity_id
_entity_poly.type
_entity_poly.pdbx_seq_one_letter_code
_entity_poly.pdbx_strand_id
1 'polypeptide(L)'
;MKKIIFAILTLFVLSAASISAQSVDEIIDNYFENTGGKDAWKSLESMKMTGTSTMQGMEFPITIYSKKPNYEKLEVQVQGMQIVESYDGTTAWSINPFMGNATATKADDEMNKEAAKKTFEDELLDYADKGHKVERLDDAEIEGTQTYQLKLIKKSGDEQIYYFDQENFVPIMIKSFANAGPMKGATIETYLSDYAEVEDLMMPHSIEQKVNGQTFMQATMDTIALNPKIDNEIFAFPKTEESIDTTKMGKENPEKKEMKPKKTMMEDQPKSMEKKKKDTIKN
;
A
#
# COMPACT_ATOMS: atom_id res chain seq x y z
N MET A 1 -64.56 41.30 35.85
CA MET A 1 -63.20 41.32 36.46
C MET A 1 -62.43 40.10 35.96
N LYS A 2 -61.26 40.32 35.33
CA LYS A 2 -60.07 39.44 35.14
C LYS A 2 -60.32 37.96 34.74
N LYS A 3 -60.18 37.56 33.46
CA LYS A 3 -58.94 37.12 32.77
C LYS A 3 -58.00 36.30 33.68
N ILE A 4 -57.81 34.99 33.42
CA ILE A 4 -56.49 34.31 33.31
C ILE A 4 -56.64 33.07 32.41
N ILE A 5 -56.05 33.14 31.21
CA ILE A 5 -55.77 32.02 30.31
C ILE A 5 -54.34 31.58 30.65
N PHE A 6 -54.12 30.34 31.08
CA PHE A 6 -52.78 29.75 31.17
C PHE A 6 -52.54 28.90 29.92
N ALA A 7 -52.05 29.55 28.87
CA ALA A 7 -51.44 28.87 27.74
C ALA A 7 -49.94 28.78 28.04
N ILE A 8 -49.49 27.60 28.47
CA ILE A 8 -48.07 27.28 28.58
C ILE A 8 -47.57 27.04 27.16
N LEU A 9 -47.01 28.09 26.57
CA LEU A 9 -46.27 28.01 25.31
C LEU A 9 -44.87 27.49 25.65
N THR A 10 -44.66 26.19 25.57
CA THR A 10 -43.32 25.58 25.58
C THR A 10 -42.60 25.99 24.30
N LEU A 11 -41.76 27.01 24.42
CA LEU A 11 -40.82 27.42 23.39
C LEU A 11 -39.76 26.31 23.25
N PHE A 12 -39.99 25.39 22.30
CA PHE A 12 -39.00 24.41 21.89
C PHE A 12 -37.92 25.18 21.11
N VAL A 13 -36.86 25.59 21.79
CA VAL A 13 -35.64 26.10 21.14
C VAL A 13 -35.00 24.88 20.48
N LEU A 14 -35.34 24.67 19.20
CA LEU A 14 -34.62 23.78 18.32
C LEU A 14 -33.27 24.47 18.04
N SER A 15 -32.31 24.30 18.95
CA SER A 15 -30.91 24.52 18.62
C SER A 15 -30.57 23.50 17.55
N ALA A 16 -30.69 23.89 16.28
CA ALA A 16 -29.96 23.25 15.21
C ALA A 16 -28.48 23.44 15.55
N ALA A 17 -27.92 22.51 16.32
CA ALA A 17 -26.51 22.25 16.24
C ALA A 17 -26.31 21.88 14.76
N SER A 18 -25.83 22.84 13.97
CA SER A 18 -25.15 22.51 12.74
C SER A 18 -24.06 21.55 13.17
N ILE A 19 -24.28 20.26 12.96
CA ILE A 19 -23.19 19.32 12.77
C ILE A 19 -22.42 19.96 11.61
N SER A 20 -21.37 20.69 11.93
CA SER A 20 -20.48 21.24 10.92
C SER A 20 -19.78 20.01 10.37
N ALA A 21 -20.31 19.45 9.29
CA ALA A 21 -19.53 18.55 8.46
C ALA A 21 -18.33 19.38 8.02
N GLN A 22 -17.12 18.95 8.40
CA GLN A 22 -15.89 19.66 8.03
C GLN A 22 -15.85 19.83 6.51
N SER A 23 -15.52 21.04 6.07
CA SER A 23 -15.44 21.35 4.64
C SER A 23 -14.25 20.62 3.99
N VAL A 24 -14.27 20.52 2.66
CA VAL A 24 -13.15 19.96 1.88
C VAL A 24 -11.84 20.67 2.23
N ASP A 25 -11.86 22.00 2.19
CA ASP A 25 -10.67 22.83 2.44
C ASP A 25 -10.16 22.64 3.86
N GLU A 26 -11.06 22.59 4.85
CA GLU A 26 -10.68 22.37 6.24
C GLU A 26 -10.02 21.00 6.47
N ILE A 27 -10.50 19.94 5.84
CA ILE A 27 -9.88 18.61 5.96
C ILE A 27 -8.48 18.61 5.35
N ILE A 28 -8.33 19.20 4.15
CA ILE A 28 -7.05 19.27 3.44
C ILE A 28 -6.05 20.19 4.17
N ASP A 29 -6.51 21.33 4.69
CA ASP A 29 -5.67 22.26 5.43
C ASP A 29 -5.17 21.63 6.73
N ASN A 30 -6.05 20.98 7.52
CA ASN A 30 -5.64 20.24 8.71
C ASN A 30 -4.68 19.09 8.37
N TYR A 31 -4.90 18.37 7.26
CA TYR A 31 -3.96 17.34 6.80
C TYR A 31 -2.55 17.90 6.62
N PHE A 32 -2.41 18.98 5.86
CA PHE A 32 -1.10 19.58 5.64
C PHE A 32 -0.52 20.20 6.91
N GLU A 33 -1.32 20.90 7.72
CA GLU A 33 -0.87 21.46 9.00
C GLU A 33 -0.34 20.38 9.95
N ASN A 34 -1.03 19.26 10.06
CA ASN A 34 -0.65 18.15 10.95
C ASN A 34 0.53 17.32 10.42
N THR A 35 0.90 17.48 9.15
CA THR A 35 1.96 16.69 8.50
C THR A 35 3.19 17.49 8.10
N GLY A 36 3.38 18.70 8.65
CA GLY A 36 4.58 19.53 8.46
C GLY A 36 4.36 20.87 7.76
N GLY A 37 3.13 21.12 7.31
CA GLY A 37 2.74 22.33 6.58
C GLY A 37 3.00 22.25 5.08
N LYS A 38 2.22 23.01 4.31
CA LYS A 38 2.30 23.00 2.83
C LYS A 38 3.70 23.36 2.32
N ASP A 39 4.43 24.24 3.00
CA ASP A 39 5.77 24.67 2.57
C ASP A 39 6.80 23.52 2.66
N ALA A 40 6.76 22.70 3.72
CA ALA A 40 7.61 21.52 3.85
C ALA A 40 7.33 20.51 2.72
N TRP A 41 6.05 20.21 2.49
CA TRP A 41 5.62 19.35 1.37
C TRP A 41 6.03 19.89 0.00
N LYS A 42 5.95 21.20 -0.25
CA LYS A 42 6.39 21.83 -1.50
C LYS A 42 7.90 21.74 -1.69
N SER A 43 8.67 21.81 -0.61
CA SER A 43 10.14 21.74 -0.62
C SER A 43 10.69 20.34 -0.88
N LEU A 44 9.84 19.30 -0.78
CA LEU A 44 10.24 17.93 -1.02
C LEU A 44 10.52 17.71 -2.52
N GLU A 45 11.72 17.29 -2.85
CA GLU A 45 12.22 17.06 -4.22
C GLU A 45 12.49 15.58 -4.49
N SER A 46 12.77 14.81 -3.44
CA SER A 46 13.04 13.37 -3.54
C SER A 46 12.89 12.65 -2.21
N MET A 47 12.73 11.34 -2.28
CA MET A 47 12.58 10.48 -1.12
C MET A 47 13.23 9.12 -1.39
N LYS A 48 13.83 8.56 -0.34
CA LYS A 48 14.29 7.17 -0.33
C LYS A 48 13.73 6.49 0.90
N MET A 49 13.05 5.36 0.69
CA MET A 49 12.54 4.52 1.76
C MET A 49 13.20 3.14 1.68
N THR A 50 13.54 2.56 2.82
CA THR A 50 13.99 1.17 2.90
C THR A 50 13.25 0.45 4.01
N GLY A 51 12.96 -0.82 3.81
CA GLY A 51 12.44 -1.64 4.89
C GLY A 51 12.17 -3.06 4.43
N THR A 52 11.06 -3.61 4.91
CA THR A 52 10.65 -4.99 4.66
C THR A 52 9.28 -5.04 4.02
N SER A 53 9.14 -5.83 2.95
CA SER A 53 7.88 -6.15 2.30
C SER A 53 7.51 -7.60 2.56
N THR A 54 6.26 -7.85 2.91
CA THR A 54 5.69 -9.19 3.09
C THR A 54 4.96 -9.62 1.83
N MET A 55 5.37 -10.75 1.27
CA MET A 55 4.74 -11.39 0.12
C MET A 55 4.51 -12.87 0.43
N GLN A 56 3.26 -13.35 0.34
CA GLN A 56 2.88 -14.73 0.64
C GLN A 56 3.35 -15.22 2.03
N GLY A 57 3.40 -14.32 3.03
CA GLY A 57 3.84 -14.63 4.38
C GLY A 57 5.36 -14.72 4.57
N MET A 58 6.15 -14.38 3.56
CA MET A 58 7.61 -14.24 3.65
C MET A 58 8.01 -12.77 3.57
N GLU A 59 9.05 -12.40 4.31
CA GLU A 59 9.61 -11.05 4.37
C GLU A 59 10.79 -10.89 3.41
N PHE A 60 10.80 -9.78 2.68
CA PHE A 60 11.80 -9.44 1.67
C PHE A 60 12.23 -7.98 1.80
N PRO A 61 13.53 -7.66 1.70
CA PRO A 61 13.97 -6.28 1.69
C PRO A 61 13.34 -5.50 0.53
N ILE A 62 12.79 -4.33 0.85
CA ILE A 62 12.23 -3.37 -0.12
C ILE A 62 13.00 -2.06 -0.08
N THR A 63 13.21 -1.46 -1.25
CA THR A 63 13.70 -0.08 -1.38
C THR A 63 12.83 0.67 -2.37
N ILE A 64 12.41 1.88 -1.99
CA ILE A 64 11.59 2.77 -2.82
C ILE A 64 12.35 4.08 -3.00
N TYR A 65 12.45 4.53 -4.24
CA TYR A 65 12.97 5.83 -4.62
C TYR A 65 11.88 6.60 -5.33
N SER A 66 11.70 7.87 -4.97
CA SER A 66 10.85 8.78 -5.72
C SER A 66 11.52 10.15 -5.83
N LYS A 67 11.32 10.83 -6.95
CA LYS A 67 11.93 12.15 -7.23
C LYS A 67 11.10 12.97 -8.20
N LYS A 68 11.07 14.29 -8.02
CA LYS A 68 10.41 15.22 -8.94
C LYS A 68 11.00 15.16 -10.36
N PRO A 69 10.18 15.40 -11.40
CA PRO A 69 8.74 15.62 -11.34
C PRO A 69 7.93 14.32 -11.24
N ASN A 70 8.44 13.23 -11.81
CA ASN A 70 7.84 11.89 -11.77
C ASN A 70 8.91 10.85 -12.11
N TYR A 71 9.79 10.56 -11.16
CA TYR A 71 10.69 9.43 -11.19
C TYR A 71 10.32 8.52 -10.02
N GLU A 72 10.14 7.23 -10.29
CA GLU A 72 9.83 6.23 -9.27
C GLU A 72 10.61 4.94 -9.53
N LYS A 73 11.08 4.30 -8.47
CA LYS A 73 11.66 2.97 -8.52
C LYS A 73 11.33 2.21 -7.26
N LEU A 74 10.79 1.01 -7.39
CA LEU A 74 10.58 0.05 -6.33
C LEU A 74 11.44 -1.17 -6.62
N GLU A 75 12.16 -1.64 -5.61
CA GLU A 75 13.03 -2.81 -5.66
C GLU A 75 12.69 -3.75 -4.50
N VAL A 76 12.39 -5.02 -4.79
CA VAL A 76 12.18 -6.07 -3.77
C VAL A 76 13.13 -7.23 -4.03
N GLN A 77 13.89 -7.62 -3.00
CA GLN A 77 14.88 -8.71 -3.10
C GLN A 77 14.29 -10.04 -2.66
N VAL A 78 14.05 -10.95 -3.61
CA VAL A 78 13.38 -12.24 -3.37
C VAL A 78 14.32 -13.39 -3.71
N GLN A 79 14.84 -14.09 -2.69
CA GLN A 79 15.66 -15.30 -2.84
C GLN A 79 16.85 -15.16 -3.82
N GLY A 80 17.53 -14.01 -3.81
CA GLY A 80 18.67 -13.74 -4.70
C GLY A 80 18.30 -13.25 -6.11
N MET A 81 17.00 -13.13 -6.40
CA MET A 81 16.46 -12.40 -7.54
C MET A 81 15.88 -11.06 -7.08
N GLN A 82 15.54 -10.20 -8.04
CA GLN A 82 14.95 -8.89 -7.77
C GLN A 82 13.65 -8.72 -8.56
N ILE A 83 12.64 -8.14 -7.91
CA ILE A 83 11.50 -7.52 -8.57
C ILE A 83 11.78 -6.02 -8.64
N VAL A 84 11.67 -5.44 -9.83
CA VAL A 84 11.85 -4.01 -10.05
C VAL A 84 10.63 -3.46 -10.78
N GLU A 85 10.12 -2.34 -10.32
CA GLU A 85 9.22 -1.48 -11.08
C GLU A 85 9.83 -0.09 -11.12
N SER A 86 9.92 0.54 -12.29
CA SER A 86 10.51 1.88 -12.38
C SER A 86 9.91 2.70 -13.51
N TYR A 87 9.90 4.02 -13.30
CA TYR A 87 9.60 5.02 -14.30
C TYR A 87 10.70 6.09 -14.27
N ASP A 88 11.34 6.30 -15.42
CA ASP A 88 12.47 7.23 -15.56
C ASP A 88 12.08 8.66 -15.95
N GLY A 89 10.82 9.04 -15.72
CA GLY A 89 10.25 10.29 -16.23
C GLY A 89 9.72 10.20 -17.66
N THR A 90 10.05 9.13 -18.41
CA THR A 90 9.59 8.92 -19.78
C THR A 90 9.14 7.50 -20.09
N THR A 91 9.81 6.51 -19.53
CA THR A 91 9.70 5.09 -19.83
C THR A 91 9.48 4.31 -18.54
N ALA A 92 8.34 3.63 -18.46
CA ALA A 92 8.05 2.62 -17.44
C ALA A 92 8.67 1.29 -17.85
N TRP A 93 9.26 0.58 -16.90
CA TRP A 93 9.82 -0.74 -17.10
C TRP A 93 9.81 -1.56 -15.82
N SER A 94 9.91 -2.87 -15.97
CA SER A 94 9.92 -3.79 -14.83
C SER A 94 10.76 -5.03 -15.06
N ILE A 95 11.13 -5.66 -13.94
CA ILE A 95 11.71 -7.00 -13.83
C ILE A 95 10.82 -7.76 -12.85
N ASN A 96 10.26 -8.90 -13.26
CA ASN A 96 9.51 -9.78 -12.35
C ASN A 96 9.67 -11.25 -12.79
N PRO A 97 10.71 -11.95 -12.28
CA PRO A 97 10.98 -13.33 -12.67
C PRO A 97 9.84 -14.29 -12.32
N PHE A 98 9.08 -13.99 -11.27
CA PHE A 98 7.95 -14.80 -10.79
C PHE A 98 6.72 -14.70 -11.69
N MET A 99 6.63 -13.65 -12.52
CA MET A 99 5.62 -13.49 -13.56
C MET A 99 6.16 -13.82 -14.96
N GLY A 100 7.34 -14.45 -15.05
CA GLY A 100 7.96 -14.84 -16.32
C GLY A 100 8.77 -13.75 -17.01
N ASN A 101 8.95 -12.59 -16.36
CA ASN A 101 9.73 -11.47 -16.88
C ASN A 101 11.09 -11.37 -16.17
N ALA A 102 12.02 -12.26 -16.52
CA ALA A 102 13.32 -12.38 -15.85
C ALA A 102 14.34 -11.29 -16.21
N THR A 103 14.05 -10.45 -17.20
CA THR A 103 14.91 -9.37 -17.69
C THR A 103 14.14 -8.05 -17.71
N ALA A 104 14.85 -6.92 -17.76
CA ALA A 104 14.17 -5.63 -17.85
C ALA A 104 13.31 -5.54 -19.12
N THR A 105 12.04 -5.27 -18.93
CA THR A 105 11.06 -5.15 -20.02
C THR A 105 10.35 -3.81 -19.89
N LYS A 106 10.27 -3.09 -21.02
CA LYS A 106 9.51 -1.84 -21.08
C LYS A 106 8.01 -2.14 -21.01
N ALA A 107 7.29 -1.27 -20.34
CA ALA A 107 5.84 -1.26 -20.37
C ALA A 107 5.34 -1.01 -21.81
N ASP A 108 4.13 -1.48 -22.11
CA ASP A 108 3.46 -1.10 -23.35
C ASP A 108 3.02 0.39 -23.33
N ASP A 109 2.59 0.89 -24.49
CA ASP A 109 2.20 2.30 -24.65
C ASP A 109 1.07 2.73 -23.72
N GLU A 110 0.15 1.84 -23.36
CA GLU A 110 -0.98 2.16 -22.48
C GLU A 110 -0.49 2.31 -21.04
N MET A 111 0.27 1.33 -20.55
CA MET A 111 0.88 1.36 -19.22
C MET A 111 1.86 2.51 -19.06
N ASN A 112 2.66 2.82 -20.09
CA ASN A 112 3.58 3.95 -20.05
C ASN A 112 2.86 5.30 -19.95
N LYS A 113 1.73 5.45 -20.66
CA LYS A 113 0.89 6.66 -20.56
C LYS A 113 0.27 6.80 -19.17
N GLU A 114 -0.18 5.71 -18.55
CA GLU A 114 -0.69 5.76 -17.18
C GLU A 114 0.41 6.12 -16.17
N ALA A 115 1.62 5.55 -16.30
CA ALA A 115 2.76 5.92 -15.46
C ALA A 115 3.11 7.41 -15.58
N ALA A 116 3.04 7.96 -16.79
CA ALA A 116 3.31 9.37 -17.07
C ALA A 116 2.29 10.35 -16.42
N LYS A 117 1.10 9.88 -16.04
CA LYS A 117 0.09 10.72 -15.37
C LYS A 117 0.38 10.96 -13.89
N LYS A 118 1.21 10.11 -13.27
CA LYS A 118 1.57 10.26 -11.86
C LYS A 118 2.42 11.52 -11.64
N THR A 119 2.38 12.03 -10.43
CA THR A 119 3.28 13.09 -9.97
C THR A 119 3.95 12.69 -8.67
N PHE A 120 5.14 13.22 -8.42
CA PHE A 120 5.82 13.07 -7.14
C PHE A 120 5.06 13.75 -6.00
N GLU A 121 4.50 14.93 -6.26
CA GLU A 121 3.80 15.72 -5.25
C GLU A 121 2.47 15.07 -4.84
N ASP A 122 2.08 15.28 -3.58
CA ASP A 122 0.73 14.94 -3.11
C ASP A 122 -0.33 15.62 -3.99
N GLU A 123 -1.31 14.84 -4.43
CA GLU A 123 -2.32 15.26 -5.40
C GLU A 123 -3.33 16.27 -4.81
N LEU A 124 -3.44 16.34 -3.47
CA LEU A 124 -4.27 17.31 -2.77
C LEU A 124 -3.54 18.64 -2.53
N LEU A 125 -2.21 18.66 -2.65
CA LEU A 125 -1.43 19.88 -2.53
C LEU A 125 -1.68 20.78 -3.74
N ASP A 126 -2.20 21.99 -3.50
CA ASP A 126 -2.59 22.95 -4.52
C ASP A 126 -3.49 22.33 -5.63
N TYR A 127 -4.38 21.40 -5.25
CA TYR A 127 -5.17 20.60 -6.19
C TYR A 127 -5.94 21.45 -7.22
N ALA A 128 -6.45 22.61 -6.81
CA ALA A 128 -7.20 23.51 -7.69
C ALA A 128 -6.29 24.09 -8.80
N ASP A 129 -5.05 24.46 -8.47
CA ASP A 129 -4.07 24.98 -9.44
C ASP A 129 -3.60 23.89 -10.42
N LYS A 130 -3.58 22.63 -9.95
CA LYS A 130 -3.38 21.44 -10.79
C LYS A 130 -4.59 21.13 -11.70
N GLY A 131 -5.70 21.85 -11.53
CA GLY A 131 -6.94 21.67 -12.28
C GLY A 131 -7.74 20.44 -11.83
N HIS A 132 -7.51 19.96 -10.61
CA HIS A 132 -8.26 18.89 -9.99
C HIS A 132 -9.52 19.45 -9.32
N LYS A 133 -10.45 18.54 -9.00
CA LYS A 133 -11.64 18.85 -8.19
C LYS A 133 -11.69 17.89 -7.02
N VAL A 134 -12.18 18.37 -5.88
CA VAL A 134 -12.40 17.54 -4.71
C VAL A 134 -13.85 17.67 -4.27
N GLU A 135 -14.49 16.53 -4.05
CA GLU A 135 -15.88 16.42 -3.60
C GLU A 135 -15.90 15.73 -2.23
N ARG A 136 -16.71 16.26 -1.31
CA ARG A 136 -16.97 15.63 -0.02
C ARG A 136 -18.01 14.54 -0.19
N LEU A 137 -17.70 13.32 0.22
CA LEU A 137 -18.66 12.22 0.32
C LEU A 137 -19.16 12.07 1.75
N ASP A 138 -20.08 11.13 1.99
CA ASP A 138 -20.50 10.76 3.36
C ASP A 138 -19.32 10.16 4.14
N ASP A 139 -19.33 10.30 5.45
CA ASP A 139 -18.33 9.65 6.31
C ASP A 139 -18.39 8.12 6.19
N ALA A 140 -17.25 7.48 6.40
CA ALA A 140 -17.18 6.02 6.48
C ALA A 140 -16.31 5.58 7.65
N GLU A 141 -16.52 4.35 8.05
CA GLU A 141 -15.64 3.65 8.97
C GLU A 141 -14.69 2.75 8.19
N ILE A 142 -13.39 2.87 8.44
CA ILE A 142 -12.34 2.01 7.87
C ILE A 142 -11.63 1.32 9.03
N GLU A 143 -11.73 -0.01 9.09
CA GLU A 143 -11.10 -0.85 10.12
C GLU A 143 -11.37 -0.38 11.57
N GLY A 144 -12.59 0.12 11.82
CA GLY A 144 -13.01 0.63 13.13
C GLY A 144 -12.71 2.12 13.38
N THR A 145 -12.05 2.79 12.44
CA THR A 145 -11.70 4.22 12.52
C THR A 145 -12.72 5.05 11.73
N GLN A 146 -13.30 6.08 12.36
CA GLN A 146 -14.18 7.02 11.66
C GLN A 146 -13.36 7.91 10.72
N THR A 147 -13.84 8.09 9.50
CA THR A 147 -13.09 8.83 8.47
C THR A 147 -13.93 9.88 7.75
N TYR A 148 -13.29 10.98 7.39
CA TYR A 148 -13.79 11.88 6.36
C TYR A 148 -13.42 11.34 4.98
N GLN A 149 -14.38 11.31 4.06
CA GLN A 149 -14.16 10.84 2.69
C GLN A 149 -14.09 12.00 1.69
N LEU A 150 -12.95 12.10 1.01
CA LEU A 150 -12.75 13.07 -0.08
C LEU A 150 -12.55 12.33 -1.41
N LYS A 151 -13.39 12.63 -2.40
CA LYS A 151 -13.21 12.17 -3.77
C LYS A 151 -12.42 13.21 -4.56
N LEU A 152 -11.20 12.88 -4.93
CA LEU A 152 -10.37 13.64 -5.86
C LEU A 152 -10.68 13.20 -7.31
N ILE A 153 -10.94 14.16 -8.18
CA ILE A 153 -11.07 14.00 -9.63
C ILE A 153 -9.93 14.77 -10.28
N LYS A 154 -8.94 14.05 -10.82
CA LYS A 154 -7.77 14.65 -11.46
C LYS A 154 -8.13 15.26 -12.81
N LYS A 155 -7.27 16.16 -13.28
CA LYS A 155 -7.38 16.77 -14.63
C LYS A 155 -7.33 15.72 -15.74
N SER A 156 -6.65 14.60 -15.51
CA SER A 156 -6.61 13.44 -16.41
C SER A 156 -7.96 12.72 -16.54
N GLY A 157 -8.88 12.95 -15.60
CA GLY A 157 -10.13 12.20 -15.44
C GLY A 157 -10.02 11.02 -14.48
N ASP A 158 -8.83 10.72 -13.95
CA ASP A 158 -8.67 9.65 -12.96
C ASP A 158 -9.26 10.07 -11.62
N GLU A 159 -9.87 9.12 -10.92
CA GLU A 159 -10.51 9.35 -9.62
C GLU A 159 -9.74 8.63 -8.50
N GLN A 160 -9.65 9.28 -7.35
CA GLN A 160 -9.15 8.71 -6.10
C GLN A 160 -10.11 9.08 -4.96
N ILE A 161 -10.26 8.19 -4.00
CA ILE A 161 -11.04 8.45 -2.78
C ILE A 161 -10.11 8.31 -1.59
N TYR A 162 -9.95 9.41 -0.85
CA TYR A 162 -9.15 9.49 0.35
C TYR A 162 -10.04 9.33 1.58
N TYR A 163 -9.59 8.54 2.53
CA TYR A 163 -10.24 8.28 3.81
C TYR A 163 -9.34 8.83 4.91
N PHE A 164 -9.68 10.02 5.40
CA PHE A 164 -8.92 10.74 6.42
C PHE A 164 -9.41 10.36 7.81
N ASP A 165 -8.50 9.95 8.68
CA ASP A 165 -8.79 9.80 10.11
C ASP A 165 -9.36 11.12 10.69
N GLN A 166 -10.47 11.03 11.43
CA GLN A 166 -11.14 12.22 11.97
C GLN A 166 -10.39 12.86 13.15
N GLU A 167 -9.46 12.14 13.78
CA GLU A 167 -8.70 12.67 14.91
C GLU A 167 -7.45 13.43 14.46
N ASN A 168 -6.68 12.86 13.53
CA ASN A 168 -5.36 13.36 13.13
C ASN A 168 -5.34 13.95 11.71
N PHE A 169 -6.43 13.82 10.94
CA PHE A 169 -6.56 14.36 9.58
C PHE A 169 -5.51 13.81 8.60
N VAL A 170 -4.99 12.60 8.84
CA VAL A 170 -4.10 11.90 7.89
C VAL A 170 -4.87 10.84 7.11
N PRO A 171 -4.55 10.58 5.84
CA PRO A 171 -5.19 9.51 5.09
C PRO A 171 -4.79 8.16 5.67
N ILE A 172 -5.76 7.34 6.06
CA ILE A 172 -5.53 5.95 6.50
C ILE A 172 -5.83 4.93 5.40
N MET A 173 -6.59 5.35 4.38
CA MET A 173 -6.76 4.60 3.14
C MET A 173 -6.91 5.54 1.95
N ILE A 174 -6.35 5.14 0.82
CA ILE A 174 -6.58 5.76 -0.49
C ILE A 174 -7.07 4.67 -1.44
N LYS A 175 -8.26 4.86 -1.99
CA LYS A 175 -8.86 3.99 -3.00
C LYS A 175 -8.69 4.59 -4.38
N SER A 176 -8.26 3.78 -5.33
CA SER A 176 -8.09 4.15 -6.74
C SER A 176 -8.45 2.97 -7.65
N PHE A 177 -8.35 3.18 -8.96
CA PHE A 177 -8.66 2.18 -9.96
C PHE A 177 -7.52 2.03 -10.95
N ALA A 178 -7.17 0.78 -11.28
CA ALA A 178 -6.22 0.50 -12.33
C ALA A 178 -6.84 0.87 -13.70
N ASN A 179 -6.21 1.79 -14.43
CA ASN A 179 -6.72 2.29 -15.70
C ASN A 179 -6.08 1.64 -16.94
N ALA A 180 -5.03 0.84 -16.76
CA ALA A 180 -4.33 0.12 -17.82
C ALA A 180 -3.74 -1.21 -17.36
N GLY A 181 -3.18 -1.95 -18.31
CA GLY A 181 -2.49 -3.21 -18.08
C GLY A 181 -3.42 -4.36 -17.68
N PRO A 182 -2.85 -5.50 -17.24
CA PRO A 182 -3.62 -6.71 -16.91
C PRO A 182 -4.62 -6.52 -15.76
N MET A 183 -4.42 -5.51 -14.91
CA MET A 183 -5.28 -5.19 -13.78
C MET A 183 -6.36 -4.16 -14.10
N LYS A 184 -6.49 -3.70 -15.35
CA LYS A 184 -7.46 -2.65 -15.71
C LYS A 184 -8.88 -2.94 -15.18
N GLY A 185 -9.46 -1.97 -14.50
CA GLY A 185 -10.76 -2.06 -13.81
C GLY A 185 -10.69 -2.63 -12.40
N ALA A 186 -9.53 -3.11 -11.95
CA ALA A 186 -9.34 -3.53 -10.56
C ALA A 186 -9.37 -2.32 -9.62
N THR A 187 -9.94 -2.53 -8.44
CA THR A 187 -9.85 -1.59 -7.32
C THR A 187 -8.51 -1.78 -6.64
N ILE A 188 -7.82 -0.66 -6.38
CA ILE A 188 -6.59 -0.62 -5.60
C ILE A 188 -6.87 0.17 -4.33
N GLU A 189 -6.66 -0.44 -3.17
CA GLU A 189 -6.79 0.18 -1.85
C GLU A 189 -5.40 0.22 -1.21
N THR A 190 -4.90 1.42 -0.92
CA THR A 190 -3.63 1.64 -0.22
C THR A 190 -3.92 2.09 1.20
N TYR A 191 -3.65 1.26 2.18
CA TYR A 191 -3.75 1.56 3.60
C TYR A 191 -2.41 2.13 4.08
N LEU A 192 -2.50 3.15 4.93
CA LEU A 192 -1.37 3.90 5.46
C LEU A 192 -1.49 3.95 6.97
N SER A 193 -0.47 3.45 7.68
CA SER A 193 -0.44 3.46 9.13
C SER A 193 0.95 3.76 9.67
N ASP A 194 1.04 3.82 11.01
CA ASP A 194 2.29 4.04 11.73
C ASP A 194 2.98 5.33 11.30
N TYR A 195 2.19 6.41 11.26
CA TYR A 195 2.70 7.75 10.98
C TYR A 195 3.71 8.16 12.05
N ALA A 196 4.89 8.57 11.62
CA ALA A 196 5.93 9.09 12.50
C ALA A 196 6.65 10.28 11.84
N GLU A 197 7.25 11.11 12.69
CA GLU A 197 8.02 12.27 12.28
C GLU A 197 9.31 11.84 11.57
N VAL A 198 9.53 12.38 10.37
CA VAL A 198 10.74 12.23 9.57
C VAL A 198 11.19 13.63 9.18
N GLU A 199 12.21 14.12 9.86
CA GLU A 199 12.64 15.52 9.76
C GLU A 199 11.48 16.49 10.06
N ASP A 200 10.95 17.19 9.07
CA ASP A 200 9.85 18.16 9.20
C ASP A 200 8.48 17.65 8.71
N LEU A 201 8.39 16.40 8.25
CA LEU A 201 7.16 15.79 7.75
C LEU A 201 6.70 14.60 8.59
N MET A 202 5.38 14.38 8.67
CA MET A 202 4.81 13.13 9.20
C MET A 202 4.59 12.14 8.06
N MET A 203 5.23 10.98 8.14
CA MET A 203 5.25 9.99 7.06
C MET A 203 4.75 8.62 7.55
N PRO A 204 3.96 7.89 6.74
CA PRO A 204 3.51 6.56 7.09
C PRO A 204 4.67 5.56 7.02
N HIS A 205 4.88 4.78 8.08
CA HIS A 205 5.89 3.72 8.11
C HIS A 205 5.32 2.35 7.74
N SER A 206 4.01 2.23 7.55
CA SER A 206 3.37 1.00 7.10
C SER A 206 2.44 1.28 5.93
N ILE A 207 2.58 0.48 4.88
CA ILE A 207 1.84 0.58 3.63
C ILE A 207 1.31 -0.81 3.29
N GLU A 208 0.00 -0.96 3.19
CA GLU A 208 -0.63 -2.18 2.66
C GLU A 208 -1.40 -1.84 1.38
N GLN A 209 -1.10 -2.53 0.29
CA GLN A 209 -1.86 -2.45 -0.94
C GLN A 209 -2.72 -3.70 -1.09
N LYS A 210 -4.03 -3.50 -1.27
CA LYS A 210 -4.99 -4.53 -1.64
C LYS A 210 -5.45 -4.30 -3.07
N VAL A 211 -5.52 -5.37 -3.86
CA VAL A 211 -6.10 -5.38 -5.21
C VAL A 211 -7.37 -6.21 -5.16
N ASN A 212 -8.51 -5.62 -5.51
CA ASN A 212 -9.84 -6.24 -5.39
C ASN A 212 -10.09 -6.85 -3.99
N GLY A 213 -9.66 -6.15 -2.95
CA GLY A 213 -9.80 -6.57 -1.54
C GLY A 213 -8.81 -7.65 -1.09
N GLN A 214 -7.93 -8.15 -1.95
CA GLN A 214 -6.88 -9.10 -1.58
C GLN A 214 -5.55 -8.40 -1.38
N THR A 215 -4.87 -8.66 -0.25
CA THR A 215 -3.52 -8.13 0.01
C THR A 215 -2.57 -8.53 -1.11
N PHE A 216 -2.03 -7.53 -1.78
CA PHE A 216 -1.08 -7.65 -2.87
C PHE A 216 0.35 -7.42 -2.37
N MET A 217 0.53 -6.40 -1.53
CA MET A 217 1.80 -6.04 -0.91
C MET A 217 1.54 -5.46 0.47
N GLN A 218 2.36 -5.81 1.45
CA GLN A 218 2.43 -5.10 2.72
C GLN A 218 3.89 -4.73 2.96
N ALA A 219 4.18 -3.50 3.35
CA ALA A 219 5.53 -3.04 3.55
C ALA A 219 5.64 -2.18 4.81
N THR A 220 6.69 -2.42 5.60
CA THR A 220 7.07 -1.64 6.77
C THR A 220 8.41 -0.96 6.47
N MET A 221 8.45 0.36 6.61
CA MET A 221 9.62 1.18 6.35
C MET A 221 10.46 1.31 7.62
N ASP A 222 11.72 0.91 7.54
CA ASP A 222 12.70 1.07 8.62
C ASP A 222 13.36 2.43 8.56
N THR A 223 13.59 2.95 7.35
CA THR A 223 14.15 4.29 7.14
C THR A 223 13.41 5.03 6.04
N ILE A 224 13.20 6.32 6.27
CA ILE A 224 12.71 7.29 5.29
C ILE A 224 13.70 8.45 5.31
N ALA A 225 14.26 8.78 4.16
CA ALA A 225 15.15 9.93 3.97
C ALA A 225 14.49 10.91 3.01
N LEU A 226 14.36 12.16 3.45
CA LEU A 226 13.83 13.25 2.65
C LEU A 226 14.96 14.00 1.94
N ASN A 227 14.71 14.40 0.70
CA ASN A 227 15.66 15.12 -0.14
C ASN A 227 17.07 14.50 -0.29
N PRO A 228 17.25 13.16 -0.31
CA PRO A 228 18.57 12.59 -0.56
C PRO A 228 19.05 12.91 -1.98
N LYS A 229 20.36 13.00 -2.17
CA LYS A 229 20.93 13.11 -3.51
C LYS A 229 20.72 11.80 -4.28
N ILE A 230 19.78 11.80 -5.23
CA ILE A 230 19.49 10.66 -6.11
C ILE A 230 19.88 11.00 -7.55
N ASP A 231 20.70 10.16 -8.17
CA ASP A 231 21.04 10.23 -9.59
C ASP A 231 19.89 9.68 -10.45
N ASN A 232 19.57 10.33 -11.57
CA ASN A 232 18.50 9.86 -12.46
C ASN A 232 18.84 8.51 -13.11
N GLU A 233 20.13 8.15 -13.21
CA GLU A 233 20.55 6.88 -13.80
C GLU A 233 19.97 5.65 -13.07
N ILE A 234 19.61 5.75 -11.79
CA ILE A 234 19.05 4.60 -11.05
C ILE A 234 17.68 4.17 -11.58
N PHE A 235 16.93 5.10 -12.18
CA PHE A 235 15.58 4.87 -12.72
C PHE A 235 15.61 4.43 -14.17
N ALA A 236 16.73 4.64 -14.87
CA ALA A 236 16.80 4.44 -16.31
C ALA A 236 16.64 2.96 -16.69
N PHE A 237 16.00 2.72 -17.83
CA PHE A 237 16.02 1.38 -18.44
C PHE A 237 17.47 0.91 -18.63
N PRO A 238 17.85 -0.28 -18.15
CA PRO A 238 19.24 -0.72 -18.18
C PRO A 238 19.76 -0.87 -19.62
N LYS A 239 20.95 -0.30 -19.89
CA LYS A 239 21.57 -0.25 -21.22
C LYS A 239 22.14 -1.59 -21.70
N THR A 240 22.27 -2.55 -20.80
CA THR A 240 22.72 -3.92 -21.05
C THR A 240 21.73 -4.85 -20.39
N GLU A 241 21.45 -6.00 -21.04
CA GLU A 241 20.78 -7.12 -20.37
C GLU A 241 21.61 -7.47 -19.13
N GLU A 242 21.25 -6.92 -17.97
CA GLU A 242 21.61 -7.54 -16.70
C GLU A 242 20.77 -8.81 -16.62
N SER A 243 21.20 -9.82 -17.39
CA SER A 243 20.80 -11.19 -17.14
C SER A 243 21.25 -11.49 -15.71
N ILE A 244 20.29 -11.81 -14.85
CA ILE A 244 20.60 -12.43 -13.57
C ILE A 244 21.46 -13.66 -13.89
N ASP A 245 22.73 -13.60 -13.50
CA ASP A 245 23.72 -14.67 -13.71
C ASP A 245 23.34 -15.88 -12.85
N THR A 246 22.46 -16.73 -13.39
CA THR A 246 22.08 -18.02 -12.77
C THR A 246 23.27 -18.99 -12.66
N THR A 247 24.41 -18.70 -13.29
CA THR A 247 25.60 -19.55 -13.27
C THR A 247 26.35 -19.52 -11.95
N LYS A 248 26.07 -18.56 -11.06
CA LYS A 248 26.67 -18.52 -9.70
C LYS A 248 25.96 -19.38 -8.65
N MET A 249 24.76 -19.89 -8.93
CA MET A 249 24.03 -20.78 -8.00
C MET A 249 24.49 -22.24 -8.03
N GLY A 250 25.41 -22.61 -8.94
CA GLY A 250 25.81 -24.01 -9.16
C GLY A 250 27.13 -24.46 -8.53
N LYS A 251 27.81 -23.64 -7.72
CA LYS A 251 29.18 -23.95 -7.24
C LYS A 251 29.39 -23.86 -5.73
N GLU A 252 28.42 -24.25 -4.92
CA GLU A 252 28.72 -24.76 -3.58
C GLU A 252 27.87 -26.02 -3.33
N ASN A 253 28.46 -27.17 -3.63
CA ASN A 253 28.00 -28.47 -3.16
C ASN A 253 29.17 -29.16 -2.47
N PRO A 254 29.25 -29.19 -1.13
CA PRO A 254 30.06 -30.16 -0.44
C PRO A 254 29.25 -31.45 -0.28
N GLU A 255 29.74 -32.50 -0.94
CA GLU A 255 29.54 -33.93 -0.62
C GLU A 255 28.11 -34.51 -0.67
N LYS A 256 27.84 -35.22 -1.79
CA LYS A 256 26.94 -36.38 -1.81
C LYS A 256 27.44 -37.45 -0.83
N LYS A 257 26.76 -37.65 0.30
CA LYS A 257 26.71 -38.95 0.97
C LYS A 257 25.48 -39.71 0.46
N GLU A 258 25.75 -40.79 -0.27
CA GLU A 258 24.74 -41.76 -0.71
C GLU A 258 23.92 -42.29 0.47
N MET A 259 22.61 -42.09 0.41
CA MET A 259 21.65 -42.77 1.29
C MET A 259 21.06 -43.96 0.52
N LYS A 260 21.50 -45.17 0.87
CA LYS A 260 20.96 -46.43 0.31
C LYS A 260 19.48 -46.61 0.71
N PRO A 261 18.63 -47.19 -0.15
CA PRO A 261 17.21 -47.37 0.14
C PRO A 261 17.00 -48.40 1.25
N LYS A 262 16.22 -48.02 2.27
CA LYS A 262 15.84 -48.89 3.39
C LYS A 262 14.78 -49.88 2.90
N LYS A 263 15.15 -51.16 2.92
CA LYS A 263 14.32 -52.31 2.53
C LYS A 263 13.20 -52.50 3.57
N THR A 264 11.95 -52.43 3.14
CA THR A 264 10.77 -52.83 3.91
C THR A 264 10.83 -54.35 4.12
N MET A 265 10.76 -54.82 5.36
CA MET A 265 10.50 -56.23 5.68
C MET A 265 9.23 -56.30 6.52
N MET A 266 8.22 -56.96 5.96
CA MET A 266 7.12 -57.56 6.71
C MET A 266 7.63 -58.81 7.43
N GLU A 267 6.91 -59.13 8.51
CA GLU A 267 6.74 -60.47 9.11
C GLU A 267 7.80 -60.92 10.14
N ASP A 268 7.43 -60.87 11.42
CA ASP A 268 7.12 -62.12 12.16
C ASP A 268 6.39 -61.83 13.47
N GLN A 269 5.26 -62.54 13.68
CA GLN A 269 4.57 -62.66 14.96
C GLN A 269 5.29 -63.66 15.88
N PRO A 270 4.97 -63.65 17.19
CA PRO A 270 4.31 -64.87 17.67
C PRO A 270 3.11 -64.65 18.60
N LYS A 271 2.23 -65.65 18.53
CA LYS A 271 0.97 -65.89 19.24
C LYS A 271 1.16 -66.05 20.76
N SER A 272 0.17 -65.63 21.58
CA SER A 272 -0.54 -66.54 22.51
C SER A 272 -1.70 -65.89 23.30
N MET A 273 -2.78 -66.68 23.43
CA MET A 273 -3.73 -66.79 24.55
C MET A 273 -4.78 -65.69 24.82
N GLU A 274 -5.91 -65.83 24.12
CA GLU A 274 -7.20 -66.27 24.68
C GLU A 274 -7.48 -66.02 26.19
N LYS A 275 -8.43 -65.12 26.50
CA LYS A 275 -9.52 -65.42 27.46
C LYS A 275 -10.69 -64.42 27.40
N LYS A 276 -11.87 -65.02 27.22
CA LYS A 276 -13.22 -64.47 27.37
C LYS A 276 -13.44 -63.71 28.69
N LYS A 277 -14.25 -62.64 28.63
CA LYS A 277 -15.40 -62.30 29.51
C LYS A 277 -16.00 -60.97 28.99
N LYS A 278 -17.21 -60.90 28.41
CA LYS A 278 -18.51 -60.89 29.08
C LYS A 278 -18.48 -60.09 30.39
N ASP A 279 -18.95 -58.84 30.37
CA ASP A 279 -20.25 -58.44 30.93
C ASP A 279 -20.33 -56.91 31.13
N THR A 280 -21.41 -56.34 30.60
CA THR A 280 -22.40 -55.44 31.25
C THR A 280 -21.93 -54.40 32.28
N ILE A 281 -22.44 -53.16 32.09
CA ILE A 281 -23.01 -52.19 33.06
C ILE A 281 -22.61 -50.78 32.56
N LYS A 282 -23.47 -50.07 31.82
CA LYS A 282 -24.61 -49.22 32.23
C LYS A 282 -24.21 -47.80 32.62
N ASN A 283 -24.92 -46.88 31.95
CA ASN A 283 -25.16 -45.46 32.22
C ASN A 283 -24.07 -44.47 31.82
#